data_AF-A0A846NCT3-F1
#
_entry.id   AF-A0A846NCT3-F1
#
_cell.length_a   1.000
_cell.length_b   1.000
_cell.length_c   1.000
_cell.angle_alpha   90.00
_cell.angle_beta   90.00
_cell.angle_gamma   90.00
#
_symmetry.space_group_name_H-M   'P 1'
#
loop_
_entity.id
_entity.type
_entity.pdbx_description
1 polymer ?
#
loop_
_entity_poly.entity_id
_entity_poly.type
_entity_poly.pdbx_seq_one_letter_code
_entity_poly.pdbx_strand_id
1 'polypeptide(L)'
;MPVKKGNFVTINYVCKAKETGEVIDSTMEMEGHHEKGEERIPEPLLVVVGEGWVPKGLDEALEGSEVSRRIEVEVYPDKGYG
;
A
#
# COMPACT_ATOMS: atom_id res chain seq x y z
N MET A 1 -9.36 16.51 -6.50
CA MET A 1 -9.96 15.65 -7.54
C MET A 1 -9.90 14.22 -7.03
N PRO A 2 -11.01 13.46 -7.05
CA PRO A 2 -10.97 12.07 -6.59
C PRO A 2 -10.17 11.22 -7.58
N VAL A 3 -9.41 10.27 -7.04
CA VAL A 3 -8.72 9.23 -7.81
C VAL A 3 -9.76 8.33 -8.48
N LYS A 4 -9.52 7.95 -9.74
CA LYS A 4 -10.43 7.10 -10.52
C LYS A 4 -9.71 5.86 -11.03
N LYS A 5 -10.47 4.81 -11.33
CA LYS A 5 -9.98 3.64 -12.05
C LYS A 5 -9.24 4.06 -13.33
N GLY A 6 -8.09 3.42 -13.58
CA GLY A 6 -7.17 3.69 -14.69
C GLY A 6 -6.23 4.87 -14.45
N ASN A 7 -6.29 5.55 -13.30
CA ASN A 7 -5.30 6.57 -12.95
C ASN A 7 -4.00 5.93 -12.47
N PHE A 8 -2.89 6.54 -12.86
CA PHE A 8 -1.57 6.25 -12.32
C PHE A 8 -1.37 7.10 -11.06
N VAL A 9 -1.10 6.43 -9.95
CA VAL A 9 -0.81 7.08 -8.67
C VAL A 9 0.47 6.50 -8.10
N THR A 10 1.26 7.35 -7.45
CA THR A 10 2.38 6.92 -6.61
C THR A 10 1.93 6.98 -5.16
N ILE A 11 2.03 5.86 -4.45
CA ILE A 11 1.62 5.77 -3.04
C ILE A 11 2.83 5.50 -2.17
N ASN A 12 2.81 6.11 -0.98
CA ASN A 12 3.63 5.68 0.14
C ASN A 12 2.75 4.95 1.14
N TYR A 13 3.16 3.78 1.60
CA TYR A 13 2.39 3.01 2.57
C TYR A 13 3.29 2.34 3.60
N VAL A 14 2.65 2.00 4.71
CA VAL A 14 3.15 1.10 5.75
C VAL A 14 2.06 0.08 5.99
N CYS A 15 2.36 -1.18 5.75
CA CYS A 15 1.47 -2.30 5.97
C CYS A 15 1.79 -2.92 7.33
N LYS A 16 0.77 -3.05 8.20
CA LYS A 16 0.94 -3.65 9.53
C LYS A 16 0.02 -4.82 9.72
N ALA A 17 0.53 -5.89 10.34
CA ALA A 17 -0.31 -6.96 10.84
C ALA A 17 -1.17 -6.42 11.99
N LYS A 18 -2.50 -6.46 11.84
CA LYS A 18 -3.43 -5.87 12.83
C LYS A 18 -3.31 -6.51 14.21
N GLU A 19 -3.01 -7.81 14.27
CA GLU A 19 -2.94 -8.57 15.52
C GLU A 19 -1.69 -8.24 16.35
N THR A 20 -0.55 -8.04 15.69
CA THR A 20 0.75 -7.84 16.37
C THR A 20 1.21 -6.39 16.35
N GLY A 21 0.69 -5.57 15.43
CA GLY A 21 1.17 -4.22 15.15
C GLY A 21 2.52 -4.19 14.40
N GLU A 22 3.05 -5.36 14.04
CA GLU A 22 4.32 -5.49 13.33
C GLU A 22 4.20 -4.98 11.90
N VAL A 23 5.21 -4.25 11.43
CA VAL A 23 5.25 -3.78 10.05
C VAL A 23 5.71 -4.92 9.16
N ILE A 24 4.87 -5.32 8.22
CA ILE A 24 5.16 -6.43 7.31
C ILE A 24 5.71 -5.97 5.96
N ASP A 25 5.40 -4.74 5.55
CA ASP A 25 5.89 -4.14 4.30
C ASP A 25 5.78 -2.61 4.36
N SER A 26 6.70 -1.89 3.72
CA SER A 26 6.71 -0.42 3.69
C SER A 26 7.46 0.10 2.48
N THR A 27 7.01 1.21 1.91
CA THR A 27 7.78 1.99 0.92
C THR A 27 8.56 3.14 1.55
N MET A 28 8.36 3.38 2.85
CA MET A 28 9.09 4.38 3.63
C MET A 28 10.24 3.71 4.37
N GLU A 29 11.33 4.45 4.59
CA GLU A 29 12.49 3.96 5.34
C GLU A 29 12.05 3.39 6.69
N MET A 30 12.42 2.14 6.94
CA MET A 30 12.20 1.49 8.22
C MET A 30 13.53 1.21 8.89
N GLU A 31 13.76 1.86 10.03
CA GLU A 31 14.90 1.56 10.88
C GLU A 31 14.80 0.11 11.37
N GLY A 32 15.64 -0.78 10.84
CA GLY A 32 15.80 -2.16 11.35
C GLY A 32 15.17 -3.29 10.55
N HIS A 33 14.41 -3.01 9.48
CA HIS A 33 13.88 -4.03 8.55
C HIS A 33 14.81 -4.21 7.33
N HIS A 34 16.11 -4.26 7.57
CA HIS A 34 17.07 -4.68 6.54
C HIS A 34 17.21 -6.20 6.64
N GLU A 35 16.29 -6.91 6.00
CA GLU A 35 16.47 -8.32 5.72
C GLU A 35 17.75 -8.46 4.88
N LYS A 36 18.70 -9.29 5.34
CA LYS A 36 19.98 -9.50 4.65
C LYS A 36 19.74 -9.95 3.19
N GLY A 37 19.82 -9.04 2.23
CA GLY A 37 19.84 -9.38 0.81
C GLY A 37 19.20 -8.36 -0.12
N GLU A 38 18.23 -7.57 0.35
CA GLU A 38 17.60 -6.53 -0.48
C GLU A 38 17.76 -5.16 0.21
N GLU A 39 18.75 -4.39 -0.24
CA GLU A 39 18.72 -2.93 -0.09
C GLU A 39 17.55 -2.39 -0.90
N ARG A 40 16.32 -2.58 -0.41
CA ARG A 40 15.14 -2.01 -1.04
C ARG A 40 15.20 -0.52 -0.85
N ILE A 41 15.44 0.20 -1.95
CA ILE A 41 15.44 1.65 -1.95
C ILE A 41 14.02 2.11 -1.57
N PRO A 42 13.87 3.00 -0.58
CA PRO A 42 12.58 3.56 -0.20
C PRO A 42 12.04 4.41 -1.35
N GLU A 43 11.21 3.81 -2.20
CA GLU A 43 10.61 4.48 -3.35
C GLU A 43 9.07 4.36 -3.32
N PRO A 44 8.35 5.44 -3.67
CA PRO A 44 6.90 5.38 -3.81
C PRO A 44 6.49 4.30 -4.82
N LEU A 45 5.50 3.48 -4.45
CA LEU A 45 4.99 2.44 -5.33
C LEU A 45 4.08 3.05 -6.40
N LEU A 46 4.39 2.81 -7.68
CA LEU A 46 3.51 3.15 -8.80
C LEU A 46 2.38 2.11 -8.92
N VAL A 47 1.14 2.57 -8.92
CA VAL A 47 -0.07 1.74 -8.99
C VAL A 47 -1.01 2.28 -10.05
N VAL A 48 -1.60 1.38 -10.83
CA VAL A 48 -2.74 1.70 -11.69
C VAL A 48 -4.01 1.29 -10.97
N VAL A 49 -4.83 2.27 -10.60
CA VAL A 49 -6.02 2.05 -9.76
C VAL A 49 -7.06 1.22 -10.52
N GLY A 50 -7.58 0.19 -9.88
CA GLY A 50 -8.59 -0.73 -10.38
C GLY A 50 -8.08 -1.82 -11.31
N GLU A 51 -6.76 -1.97 -11.44
CA GLU A 51 -6.09 -2.99 -12.28
C GLU A 51 -5.50 -4.15 -11.46
N GLY A 52 -5.66 -4.17 -10.13
CA GLY A 52 -5.25 -5.29 -9.30
C GLY A 52 -3.73 -5.43 -9.08
N TRP A 53 -3.00 -4.31 -9.16
CA TRP A 53 -1.55 -4.27 -8.89
C TRP A 53 -1.19 -4.42 -7.41
N VAL A 54 -2.16 -4.17 -6.54
CA VAL A 54 -2.07 -4.24 -5.09
C VAL A 54 -3.24 -5.07 -4.54
N PRO A 55 -3.24 -5.46 -3.25
CA PRO A 55 -4.36 -6.19 -2.66
C PRO A 55 -5.69 -5.51 -2.96
N LYS A 56 -6.73 -6.30 -3.26
CA LYS A 56 -8.04 -5.79 -3.67
C LYS A 56 -8.59 -4.74 -2.70
N GLY A 57 -8.43 -4.96 -1.39
CA GLY A 57 -8.89 -4.02 -0.37
C GLY A 57 -8.17 -2.66 -0.43
N LEU A 58 -6.88 -2.65 -0.78
CA LEU A 58 -6.14 -1.41 -0.98
C LEU A 58 -6.52 -0.74 -2.30
N ASP A 59 -6.66 -1.52 -3.38
CA ASP A 59 -7.01 -0.98 -4.70
C ASP A 59 -8.40 -0.30 -4.68
N GLU A 60 -9.40 -0.98 -4.10
CA GLU A 60 -10.75 -0.44 -3.89
C GLU A 60 -10.74 0.83 -3.02
N ALA A 61 -9.84 0.92 -2.05
CA ALA A 61 -9.75 2.09 -1.17
C ALA A 61 -9.04 3.29 -1.81
N LEU A 62 -8.17 3.05 -2.80
CA LEU A 62 -7.56 4.11 -3.60
C LEU A 62 -8.57 4.74 -4.56
N GLU A 63 -9.52 3.97 -5.08
CA GLU A 63 -10.60 4.52 -5.90
C GLU A 63 -11.49 5.46 -5.07
N GLY A 64 -11.69 6.69 -5.56
CA GLY A 64 -12.46 7.72 -4.87
C GLY A 64 -11.71 8.47 -3.77
N SER A 65 -10.48 8.04 -3.43
CA SER A 65 -9.64 8.74 -2.45
C SER A 65 -9.18 10.12 -2.95
N GLU A 66 -8.81 10.99 -2.01
CA GLU A 66 -8.24 12.30 -2.31
C GLU A 66 -6.70 12.22 -2.32
N VAL A 67 -6.09 12.74 -3.39
CA VAL A 67 -4.63 12.85 -3.51
C VAL A 67 -4.05 13.65 -2.35
N SER A 68 -2.87 13.23 -1.87
CA SER A 68 -2.14 13.86 -0.76
C SER A 68 -2.83 13.75 0.61
N ARG A 69 -3.80 12.85 0.78
CA ARG A 69 -4.31 12.47 2.11
C ARG A 69 -3.83 11.08 2.51
N ARG A 70 -3.52 10.94 3.80
CA ARG A 70 -3.33 9.63 4.42
C ARG A 70 -4.69 8.99 4.65
N ILE A 71 -4.83 7.74 4.23
CA ILE A 71 -5.97 6.89 4.53
C ILE A 71 -5.49 5.67 5.30
N GLU A 72 -6.33 5.14 6.18
CA GLU A 72 -6.11 3.86 6.84
C GLU A 72 -7.12 2.86 6.29
N VAL A 73 -6.62 1.71 5.85
CA VAL A 73 -7.42 0.69 5.16
C VAL A 73 -7.20 -0.63 5.89
N GLU A 74 -8.29 -1.22 6.34
CA GLU A 74 -8.28 -2.58 6.89
C GLU A 74 -8.54 -3.58 5.78
N VAL A 75 -7.56 -4.47 5.55
CA VAL A 75 -7.64 -5.50 4.51
C VAL A 75 -7.83 -6.86 5.18
N TYR A 76 -9.01 -7.44 4.99
CA TYR A 76 -9.31 -8.83 5.41
C TYR A 76 -8.67 -9.83 4.43
N PRO A 77 -8.48 -11.10 4.82
CA PRO A 77 -7.84 -12.13 3.98
C PRO A 77 -8.44 -12.26 2.56
N ASP A 78 -9.77 -12.28 2.45
CA ASP A 78 -10.53 -12.31 1.17
C ASP A 78 -10.23 -11.12 0.24
N LYS A 79 -9.85 -9.98 0.81
CA LYS A 79 -9.45 -8.76 0.08
C LYS A 79 -7.93 -8.58 0.00
N GLY A 80 -7.18 -9.50 0.59
CA GLY A 80 -5.73 -9.60 0.58
C GLY A 80 -5.25 -10.48 -0.55
N TYR A 81 -4.38 -11.44 -0.22
CA TYR A 81 -3.87 -12.46 -1.14
C TYR A 81 -4.36 -13.88 -0.79
N GLY A 82 -5.38 -14.01 0.08
CA GLY A 82 -5.89 -15.29 0.57
C GLY A 82 -6.24 -15.23 2.06
#